data_AF-A0AAX2MFL4-F1
#
_entry.id   AF-A0AAX2MFL4-F1
#
_cell.length_a   1.000
_cell.length_b   1.000
_cell.length_c   1.000
_cell.angle_alpha   90.00
_cell.angle_beta   90.00
_cell.angle_gamma   90.00
#
_symmetry.space_group_name_H-M   'P 1'
#
loop_
_entity.id
_entity.type
_entity.pdbx_description
1 polymer ?
#
loop_
_entity_poly.entity_id
_entity_poly.type
_entity_poly.pdbx_seq_one_letter_code
_entity_poly.pdbx_strand_id
1 'polypeptide(L)'
;MADLAVQASDLIGEWKLDDFIVHRENGEAFHWPGEQSGTLIYTASGYVSVAQNRQPLANPSPEDAQRVSNFYTGRWRLAKRRAWFTTPPCSRTRRR
;
A
#
# COMPACT_ATOMS: atom_id res chain seq x y z
N MET A 1 4.40 25.42 20.94
CA MET A 1 3.90 24.87 19.66
C MET A 1 2.86 23.83 20.02
N ALA A 2 1.61 23.99 19.56
CA ALA A 2 0.55 23.04 19.85
C ALA A 2 0.81 21.73 19.09
N ASP A 3 0.80 20.60 19.80
CA ASP A 3 0.90 19.27 19.20
C ASP A 3 -0.42 18.99 18.46
N LEU A 4 -0.44 19.18 17.15
CA LEU A 4 -1.61 18.92 16.32
C LEU A 4 -1.91 17.41 16.36
N ALA A 5 -2.98 17.06 17.06
CA ALA A 5 -3.50 15.70 17.08
C ALA A 5 -4.09 15.39 15.71
N VAL A 6 -3.48 14.44 15.00
CA VAL A 6 -3.99 13.90 13.72
C VAL A 6 -5.41 13.39 13.93
N GLN A 7 -6.34 13.83 13.10
CA GLN A 7 -7.74 13.40 13.11
C GLN A 7 -7.99 12.39 11.99
N ALA A 8 -9.04 11.58 12.15
CA ALA A 8 -9.45 10.63 11.11
C ALA A 8 -9.81 11.33 9.79
N SER A 9 -10.36 12.55 9.86
CA SER A 9 -10.64 13.40 8.70
C SER A 9 -9.40 13.71 7.86
N ASP A 10 -8.23 13.79 8.49
CA ASP A 10 -6.98 14.14 7.82
C ASP A 10 -6.47 12.99 6.94
N LEU A 11 -6.98 11.77 7.15
CA LEU A 11 -6.62 10.58 6.37
C LEU A 11 -7.62 10.27 5.26
N ILE A 12 -8.88 10.66 5.41
CA ILE A 12 -9.95 10.35 4.45
C ILE A 12 -9.66 11.05 3.13
N GLY A 13 -9.63 10.28 2.05
CA GLY A 13 -9.33 10.79 0.72
C GLY A 13 -8.50 9.82 -0.11
N GLU A 14 -8.03 10.33 -1.24
CA GLU A 14 -7.13 9.63 -2.16
C GLU A 14 -5.71 10.14 -1.98
N TRP A 15 -4.76 9.21 -1.88
CA TRP A 15 -3.34 9.45 -1.74
C TRP A 15 -2.61 8.77 -2.88
N LYS A 16 -1.65 9.47 -3.47
CA LYS A 16 -0.77 8.93 -4.50
C LYS A 16 0.54 8.48 -3.89
N LEU A 17 1.03 7.35 -4.36
CA LEU A 17 2.35 6.83 -4.00
C LEU A 17 3.41 7.80 -4.53
N ASP A 18 4.25 8.30 -3.63
CA ASP A 18 5.39 9.16 -3.96
C ASP A 18 6.62 8.32 -4.30
N ASP A 19 6.94 7.35 -3.43
CA ASP A 19 8.11 6.49 -3.58
C ASP A 19 7.86 5.08 -3.02
N PHE A 20 8.56 4.09 -3.57
CA PHE A 20 8.45 2.68 -3.20
C PHE A 20 9.81 2.06 -2.92
N ILE A 21 10.02 1.72 -1.65
CA ILE A 21 11.28 1.16 -1.15
C ILE A 21 11.00 -0.22 -0.56
N VAL A 22 11.77 -1.21 -0.99
CA VAL A 22 11.72 -2.57 -0.44
C VAL A 22 12.84 -2.73 0.58
N HIS A 23 12.49 -3.15 1.80
CA HIS A 23 13.45 -3.55 2.81
C HIS A 23 13.68 -5.06 2.74
N ARG A 24 14.91 -5.47 2.48
CA ARG A 24 15.33 -6.87 2.51
C ARG A 24 15.56 -7.34 3.96
N GLU A 25 15.65 -8.65 4.17
CA GLU A 25 15.87 -9.23 5.52
C GLU A 25 17.16 -8.75 6.19
N ASN A 26 18.17 -8.39 5.39
CA ASN A 26 19.43 -7.80 5.85
C ASN A 26 19.30 -6.30 6.25
N GLY A 27 18.11 -5.71 6.14
CA GLY A 27 17.84 -4.29 6.43
C GLY A 27 18.16 -3.34 5.29
N GLU A 28 18.66 -3.83 4.15
CA GLU A 28 18.97 -3.01 2.98
C GLU A 28 17.68 -2.43 2.37
N ALA A 29 17.70 -1.12 2.15
CA ALA A 29 16.67 -0.40 1.42
C ALA A 29 17.00 -0.39 -0.07
N PHE A 30 16.12 -0.92 -0.89
CA PHE A 30 16.31 -1.03 -2.34
C PHE A 30 15.09 -0.50 -3.09
N HIS A 31 15.33 0.39 -4.05
CA HIS A 31 14.30 0.82 -5.01
C HIS A 31 14.16 -0.26 -6.07
N TRP A 32 12.98 -0.86 -6.12
CA TRP A 32 12.73 -1.90 -7.10
C TRP A 32 12.67 -1.29 -8.51
N PRO A 33 13.37 -1.86 -9.51
CA PRO A 33 13.39 -1.31 -10.86
C PRO A 33 11.99 -1.24 -11.48
N GLY A 34 11.77 -0.22 -12.30
CA GLY A 34 10.50 0.05 -13.00
C GLY A 34 9.75 1.22 -12.37
N GLU A 35 8.95 1.90 -13.18
CA GLU A 35 8.10 3.00 -12.71
C GLU A 35 6.98 2.44 -11.84
N GLN A 36 6.93 2.92 -10.59
CA GLN A 36 5.94 2.52 -9.59
C GLN A 36 4.86 3.59 -9.54
N SER A 37 3.62 3.15 -9.47
CA SER A 37 2.47 4.01 -9.21
C SER A 37 1.59 3.34 -8.17
N GLY A 38 0.90 4.13 -7.37
CA GLY A 38 -0.02 3.57 -6.42
C GLY A 38 -1.04 4.58 -5.93
N THR A 39 -2.17 4.04 -5.51
CA THR A 39 -3.27 4.79 -4.96
C THR A 39 -3.68 4.14 -3.64
N LEU A 40 -3.77 4.95 -2.60
CA LEU A 40 -4.29 4.59 -1.29
C LEU A 40 -5.54 5.41 -1.02
N ILE A 41 -6.65 4.75 -0.71
CA ILE A 41 -7.94 5.39 -0.47
C ILE A 41 -8.42 5.04 0.93
N TYR A 42 -8.67 6.04 1.76
CA TYR A 42 -9.37 5.89 3.03
C TYR A 42 -10.78 6.44 2.93
N THR A 43 -11.78 5.64 3.31
CA THR A 43 -13.17 6.06 3.34
C THR A 43 -13.60 6.44 4.76
N ALA A 44 -14.54 7.37 4.87
CA ALA A 44 -15.18 7.74 6.14
C ALA A 44 -15.91 6.55 6.81
N SER A 45 -16.31 5.55 6.03
CA SER A 45 -16.94 4.32 6.51
C SER A 45 -15.96 3.31 7.12
N GLY A 46 -14.67 3.65 7.25
CA GLY A 46 -13.66 2.80 7.88
C GLY A 46 -13.10 1.71 6.95
N TYR A 47 -13.24 1.87 5.63
CA TYR A 47 -12.63 0.98 4.63
C TYR A 47 -11.41 1.61 3.98
N VAL A 48 -10.47 0.77 3.59
CA VAL A 48 -9.24 1.16 2.91
C VAL A 48 -9.05 0.31 1.67
N SER A 49 -8.58 0.95 0.60
CA SER A 49 -8.12 0.29 -0.62
C SER A 49 -6.72 0.75 -0.95
N VAL A 50 -5.85 -0.19 -1.31
CA VAL A 50 -4.48 0.04 -1.77
C VAL A 50 -4.34 -0.64 -3.12
N ALA A 51 -3.93 0.12 -4.11
CA ALA A 51 -3.51 -0.39 -5.41
C ALA A 51 -2.08 0.08 -5.63
N GLN A 52 -1.18 -0.85 -5.91
CA GLN A 52 0.16 -0.55 -6.36
C GLN A 52 0.37 -1.25 -7.70
N ASN A 53 0.79 -0.50 -8.69
CA ASN A 53 1.10 -1.00 -10.02
C ASN A 53 2.53 -0.64 -10.37
N ARG A 54 3.17 -1.54 -11.09
CA ARG A 54 4.47 -1.29 -11.68
C ARG A 54 4.36 -1.43 -13.19
N GLN A 55 4.96 -0.50 -13.91
CA GLN A 55 5.08 -0.67 -15.35
C GLN A 55 5.87 -1.96 -15.68
N PRO A 56 5.48 -2.70 -16.73
CA PRO A 56 6.22 -3.87 -17.18
C PRO A 56 7.67 -3.50 -17.50
N LEU A 57 8.61 -4.35 -17.04
CA LEU A 57 10.00 -4.25 -17.44
C LEU A 57 10.17 -4.90 -18.82
N ALA A 58 11.12 -4.40 -19.63
CA ALA A 58 11.41 -4.98 -20.95
C ALA A 58 11.89 -6.44 -20.85
N ASN A 59 12.71 -6.75 -19.84
CA ASN A 59 13.25 -8.08 -19.57
C ASN A 59 13.04 -8.44 -18.09
N PRO A 60 11.82 -8.85 -17.68
CA PRO A 60 11.52 -9.13 -16.28
C PRO A 60 12.14 -10.46 -15.83
N SER A 61 12.71 -10.49 -14.64
CA SER A 61 13.01 -11.76 -13.96
C SER A 61 11.71 -12.48 -13.52
N PRO A 62 11.76 -13.77 -13.15
CA PRO A 62 10.60 -14.45 -12.58
C PRO A 62 10.06 -13.79 -11.31
N GLU A 63 10.93 -13.15 -10.50
CA GLU A 63 10.53 -12.40 -9.32
C GLU A 63 9.80 -11.10 -9.69
N ASP A 64 10.26 -10.43 -10.75
CA ASP A 64 9.58 -9.24 -11.28
C ASP A 64 8.16 -9.59 -11.73
N ALA A 65 7.97 -10.67 -12.47
CA ALA A 65 6.66 -11.07 -12.97
C ALA A 65 5.63 -11.30 -11.85
N GLN A 66 6.07 -11.67 -10.64
CA GLN A 66 5.18 -11.89 -9.49
C GLN A 66 4.76 -10.60 -8.78
N ARG A 67 5.41 -9.47 -9.06
CA ARG A 67 5.24 -8.19 -8.34
C ARG A 67 4.77 -7.04 -9.23
N VAL A 68 4.08 -7.36 -10.33
CA VAL A 68 3.58 -6.36 -11.29
C VAL A 68 2.47 -5.51 -10.68
N SER A 69 1.64 -6.09 -9.83
CA SER A 69 0.56 -5.36 -9.19
C SER A 69 0.17 -5.98 -7.86
N ASN A 70 -0.04 -5.13 -6.86
CA ASN A 70 -0.53 -5.51 -5.54
C ASN A 70 -1.83 -4.76 -5.27
N PHE A 71 -2.86 -5.51 -4.84
CA PHE A 71 -4.13 -4.93 -4.43
C PHE A 71 -4.49 -5.43 -3.03
N TYR A 72 -4.80 -4.50 -2.14
CA TYR A 72 -5.25 -4.78 -0.78
C TYR A 72 -6.50 -3.98 -0.48
N THR A 73 -7.48 -4.64 0.13
CA THR A 73 -8.63 -3.96 0.72
C THR A 73 -8.80 -4.44 2.15
N GLY A 74 -9.36 -3.58 3.00
CA GLY A 74 -9.52 -3.91 4.40
C GLY A 74 -10.31 -2.87 5.16
N ARG A 75 -10.26 -3.00 6.49
CA ARG A 75 -10.74 -1.97 7.39
C ARG A 75 -9.57 -1.18 7.95
N TRP A 76 -9.81 0.08 8.27
CA TRP A 76 -8.83 0.92 8.95
C TRP A 76 -9.42 1.56 10.20
N ARG A 77 -8.53 1.89 11.14
CA ARG A 77 -8.84 2.72 12.31
C ARG A 77 -7.64 3.56 12.68
N LEU A 78 -7.90 4.79 13.13
CA LEU A 78 -6.86 5.63 13.73
C LEU A 78 -6.75 5.27 15.22
N ALA A 79 -5.54 4.93 15.67
CA ALA A 79 -5.25 4.76 17.09
C ALA A 79 -4.08 5.67 17.49
N LYS A 80 -4.35 6.61 18.40
CA LYS A 80 -3.42 7.70 18.77
C LYS A 80 -3.03 8.53 17.53
N ARG A 81 -1.85 8.30 16.97
CA ARG A 81 -1.31 8.98 15.78
C ARG A 81 -0.91 8.01 14.66
N ARG A 82 -1.42 6.77 14.68
CA ARG A 82 -1.13 5.75 13.67
C ARG A 82 -2.40 5.14 13.13
N ALA A 83 -2.49 5.06 11.80
CA ALA A 83 -3.51 4.26 11.13
C ALA A 83 -3.11 2.78 11.19
N TRP A 84 -4.07 1.93 11.54
CA TRP A 84 -3.92 0.48 11.51
C TRP A 84 -4.83 -0.10 10.45
N PHE A 85 -4.28 -0.97 9.61
CA PHE A 85 -5.03 -1.69 8.60
C PHE A 85 -5.26 -3.12 9.08
N THR A 86 -6.50 -3.57 8.99
CA THR A 86 -6.81 -4.99 9.08
C THR A 86 -7.23 -5.45 7.69
N THR A 87 -6.33 -6.15 7.01
CA THR A 87 -6.72 -6.95 5.86
C THR A 87 -7.44 -8.18 6.39
N PRO A 88 -8.63 -8.54 5.88
CA PRO A 88 -9.11 -9.89 6.07
C PRO A 88 -8.03 -10.85 5.53
N PRO A 89 -7.82 -12.03 6.15
CA PRO A 89 -6.86 -12.99 5.61
C PRO A 89 -7.19 -13.19 4.14
N CYS A 90 -6.22 -12.90 3.28
CA CYS A 90 -6.37 -13.01 1.85
C CYS A 90 -6.62 -14.48 1.53
N SER A 91 -7.90 -14.91 1.53
CA SER A 91 -8.26 -16.22 1.04
C SER A 91 -7.99 -16.16 -0.45
N ARG A 92 -6.89 -16.82 -0.84
CA ARG A 92 -6.43 -17.00 -2.20
C ARG A 92 -7.49 -17.80 -2.95
N THR A 93 -8.61 -17.18 -3.28
CA THR A 93 -9.67 -17.77 -4.09
C THR A 93 -9.18 -17.74 -5.54
N ARG A 94 -8.43 -18.78 -5.91
CA ARG A 94 -8.44 -19.28 -7.29
C ARG A 94 -9.91 -19.51 -7.64
N ARG A 95 -10.54 -18.57 -8.35
CA ARG A 95 -11.75 -18.90 -9.10
C ARG A 95 -11.30 -19.80 -10.26
N ARG A 96 -11.77 -21.04 -10.23
CA ARG A 96 -11.89 -21.89 -11.43
C ARG A 96 -12.99 -21.33 -12.31
#